data_AF-A0A0P7HDZ5-F1
#
_entry.id   AF-A0A0P7HDZ5-F1
#
_cell.length_a   1.000
_cell.length_b   1.000
_cell.length_c   1.000
_cell.angle_alpha   90.00
_cell.angle_beta   90.00
_cell.angle_gamma   90.00
#
_symmetry.space_group_name_H-M   'P 1'
#
loop_
_entity.id
_entity.type
_entity.pdbx_description
1 polymer ?
#
loop_
_entity_poly.entity_id
_entity_poly.type
_entity_poly.pdbx_seq_one_letter_code
_entity_poly.pdbx_strand_id
1 'polypeptide(L)'
;MTVEQGERVTVRVSSREPVRARLVDENPPGFTVDACGDIQEALARDDAGLCIGTSRHGDELTRSRLAELAPRYRDGATVVFGSPGRGLPEILGVSPDDLPVEPDSPGFDLWLNTVPNQGSEVVRTEEAVFATLAPLALRD
;
A
#
# COMPACT_ATOMS: atom_id res chain seq x y z
N MET A 1 -5.91 26.17 13.22
CA MET A 1 -4.64 25.57 12.78
C MET A 1 -3.53 26.52 13.18
N THR A 2 -2.64 26.06 14.05
CA THR A 2 -1.41 26.78 14.42
C THR A 2 -0.35 26.28 13.45
N VAL A 3 0.36 27.17 12.78
CA VAL A 3 1.41 26.81 11.80
C VAL A 3 2.74 27.40 12.26
N GLU A 4 3.82 26.68 12.02
CA GLU A 4 5.17 27.13 12.35
C GLU A 4 5.90 27.69 11.12
N GLN A 5 6.87 28.57 11.35
CA GLN A 5 7.68 29.10 10.26
C GLN A 5 8.52 27.97 9.64
N GLY A 6 8.36 27.75 8.33
CA GLY A 6 9.05 26.68 7.59
C GLY A 6 8.18 25.46 7.31
N GLU A 7 6.97 25.39 7.88
CA GLU A 7 6.01 24.32 7.63
C GLU A 7 5.41 24.41 6.21
N ARG A 8 5.27 23.26 5.55
CA ARG A 8 4.55 23.16 4.27
C ARG A 8 3.05 23.19 4.54
N VAL A 9 2.36 24.19 3.99
CA VAL A 9 0.91 24.36 4.15
C VAL A 9 0.16 24.27 2.83
N THR A 10 -1.09 23.82 2.87
CA THR A 10 -2.02 23.90 1.74
C THR A 10 -2.79 25.22 1.82
N VAL A 11 -2.86 25.96 0.71
CA VAL A 11 -3.58 27.23 0.65
C VAL A 11 -4.58 27.27 -0.49
N ARG A 12 -5.74 27.87 -0.24
CA ARG A 12 -6.71 28.22 -1.28
C ARG A 12 -6.55 29.67 -1.67
N VAL A 13 -6.17 29.91 -2.93
CA VAL A 13 -5.98 31.25 -3.48
C VAL A 13 -7.32 31.84 -3.92
N SER A 14 -7.71 32.98 -3.36
CA SER A 14 -8.94 33.70 -3.70
C SER A 14 -8.73 34.91 -4.61
N SER A 15 -7.50 35.44 -4.68
CA SER A 15 -7.12 36.54 -5.57
C SER A 15 -5.64 36.41 -5.92
N ARG A 16 -5.29 36.73 -7.16
CA ARG A 16 -3.88 36.77 -7.62
C ARG A 16 -3.29 38.18 -7.55
N GLU A 17 -4.11 39.21 -7.72
CA GLU A 17 -3.68 40.61 -7.67
C GLU A 17 -4.72 41.47 -6.93
N PRO A 18 -4.42 41.98 -5.72
CA PRO A 18 -3.31 41.52 -4.86
C PRO A 18 -3.51 40.05 -4.46
N VAL A 19 -2.42 39.35 -4.13
CA VAL A 19 -2.49 37.95 -3.69
C VAL A 19 -3.28 37.86 -2.38
N ARG A 20 -4.31 37.02 -2.36
CA ARG A 20 -5.06 36.66 -1.16
C ARG A 20 -5.24 35.16 -1.13
N ALA A 21 -4.85 34.54 -0.02
CA ALA A 21 -4.99 33.11 0.19
C ALA A 21 -5.39 32.82 1.65
N ARG A 22 -5.94 31.64 1.89
CA ARG A 22 -6.26 31.14 3.23
C ARG A 22 -5.67 29.75 3.39
N LEU A 23 -5.17 29.46 4.59
CA LEU A 23 -4.82 28.10 4.98
C LEU A 23 -6.05 27.22 4.88
N VAL A 24 -5.89 26.02 4.34
CA VAL A 24 -6.92 24.99 4.31
C VAL A 24 -6.38 23.71 4.92
N ASP A 25 -7.26 23.00 5.62
CA ASP A 25 -6.98 21.69 6.20
C ASP A 25 -7.27 20.61 5.16
N GLU A 26 -6.52 20.68 4.05
CA GLU A 26 -6.60 19.76 2.93
C GLU A 26 -5.21 19.14 2.73
N ASN A 27 -5.14 17.82 2.70
CA ASN A 27 -3.90 17.14 2.35
C ASN A 27 -3.46 17.56 0.94
N PRO A 28 -2.19 17.91 0.74
CA PRO A 28 -1.69 18.22 -0.58
C PRO A 28 -1.84 16.99 -1.48
N PRO A 29 -2.06 17.19 -2.80
CA PRO A 29 -2.08 16.07 -3.73
C PRO A 29 -0.75 15.31 -3.68
N GLY A 30 -0.82 13.98 -3.72
CA GLY A 30 0.34 13.10 -3.64
C GLY A 30 0.24 12.11 -2.48
N PHE A 31 1.39 11.71 -1.96
CA PHE A 31 1.52 10.78 -0.85
C PHE A 31 2.33 11.40 0.29
N THR A 32 2.01 10.99 1.51
CA THR A 32 2.86 11.21 2.68
C THR A 32 3.84 10.05 2.77
N VAL A 33 5.11 10.34 3.05
CA VAL A 33 6.14 9.33 3.29
C VAL A 33 6.35 9.23 4.79
N ASP A 34 6.22 8.02 5.31
CA ASP A 34 6.45 7.70 6.71
C ASP A 34 7.55 6.65 6.83
N ALA A 35 8.36 6.75 7.87
CA ALA A 35 9.39 5.78 8.19
C ALA A 35 8.92 4.94 9.39
N CYS A 36 8.36 3.77 9.11
CA CYS A 36 7.94 2.81 10.14
C CYS A 36 9.12 1.94 10.58
N GLY A 37 9.13 1.52 11.85
CA GLY A 37 10.18 0.66 12.42
C GLY A 37 10.10 -0.77 11.89
N ASP A 38 8.89 -1.33 11.80
CA ASP A 38 8.64 -2.65 11.25
C ASP A 38 7.29 -2.76 10.51
N ILE A 39 7.06 -3.92 9.90
CA ILE A 39 5.85 -4.21 9.11
C ILE A 39 4.62 -4.25 10.02
N GLN A 40 4.74 -4.81 11.22
CA GLN A 40 3.61 -4.95 12.14
C GLN A 40 3.12 -3.60 12.65
N GLU A 41 4.03 -2.65 12.91
CA GLU A 41 3.69 -1.27 13.24
C GLU A 41 2.86 -0.61 12.12
N ALA A 42 3.26 -0.80 10.86
CA ALA A 42 2.52 -0.27 9.72
C ALA A 42 1.13 -0.90 9.57
N LEU A 43 1.02 -2.22 9.80
CA LEU A 43 -0.24 -2.97 9.67
C LEU A 43 -1.19 -2.77 10.86
N ALA A 44 -0.68 -2.31 12.02
CA ALA A 44 -1.48 -2.03 13.21
C ALA A 44 -2.13 -0.63 13.21
N ARG A 45 -1.93 0.19 12.18
CA ARG A 45 -2.51 1.53 12.11
C ARG A 45 -4.02 1.47 11.92
N ASP A 46 -4.74 2.41 12.54
CA ASP A 46 -6.20 2.54 12.40
C ASP A 46 -6.65 2.75 10.94
N ASP A 47 -5.76 3.29 10.10
CA ASP A 47 -5.99 3.56 8.67
C ASP A 47 -5.43 2.48 7.73
N ALA A 48 -4.96 1.33 8.24
CA ALA A 48 -4.33 0.29 7.43
C ALA A 48 -5.27 -0.34 6.38
N GLY A 49 -6.59 -0.34 6.64
CA GLY A 49 -7.58 -0.93 5.75
C GLY A 49 -7.35 -2.43 5.54
N LEU A 50 -7.56 -2.93 4.32
CA LEU A 50 -7.26 -4.31 3.97
C LEU A 50 -5.73 -4.52 3.82
N CYS A 51 -5.15 -5.38 4.64
CA CYS A 51 -3.72 -5.65 4.70
C CYS A 51 -3.32 -6.79 3.73
N ILE A 52 -2.58 -6.45 2.68
CA ILE A 52 -2.21 -7.34 1.57
C ILE A 52 -0.70 -7.57 1.57
N GLY A 53 -0.29 -8.83 1.72
CA GLY A 53 1.09 -9.26 1.48
C GLY A 53 1.29 -9.66 0.01
N THR A 54 2.34 -9.18 -0.64
CA THR A 54 2.68 -9.62 -2.01
C THR A 54 3.70 -10.76 -2.01
N SER A 55 3.37 -11.87 -2.68
CA SER A 55 4.25 -13.03 -2.78
C SER A 55 3.90 -13.87 -4.01
N ARG A 56 4.91 -14.43 -4.69
CA ARG A 56 4.69 -15.42 -5.76
C ARG A 56 4.01 -16.71 -5.28
N HIS A 57 4.08 -16.97 -3.97
CA HIS A 57 3.44 -18.10 -3.30
C HIS A 57 2.05 -17.74 -2.78
N GLY A 58 1.65 -16.47 -2.90
CA GLY A 58 0.31 -16.03 -2.58
C GLY A 58 -0.69 -16.50 -3.63
N ASP A 59 -1.94 -16.18 -3.35
CA ASP A 59 -3.05 -16.48 -4.22
C ASP A 59 -2.99 -15.70 -5.54
N GLU A 60 -3.18 -16.36 -6.67
CA GLU A 60 -3.19 -15.69 -7.97
C GLU A 60 -4.31 -14.63 -8.07
N LEU A 61 -3.93 -13.41 -8.46
CA LEU A 61 -4.88 -12.32 -8.71
C LEU A 61 -5.56 -12.50 -10.07
N THR A 62 -6.60 -13.32 -10.10
CA THR A 62 -7.47 -13.50 -11.26
C THR A 62 -8.52 -12.38 -11.36
N ARG A 63 -9.17 -12.25 -12.53
CA ARG A 63 -10.27 -11.28 -12.72
C ARG A 63 -11.44 -11.50 -11.77
N SER A 64 -11.83 -12.75 -11.53
CA SER A 64 -12.90 -13.09 -10.59
C SER A 64 -12.52 -12.70 -9.17
N ARG A 65 -11.29 -13.02 -8.76
CA ARG A 65 -10.79 -12.66 -7.43
C ARG A 65 -10.69 -11.15 -7.24
N LEU A 66 -10.26 -10.41 -8.28
CA LEU A 66 -10.26 -8.96 -8.23
C LEU A 66 -11.66 -8.40 -7.98
N ALA A 67 -12.69 -8.92 -8.65
CA ALA A 67 -14.08 -8.51 -8.44
C ALA A 67 -14.58 -8.81 -7.01
N GLU A 68 -14.13 -9.93 -6.42
CA GLU A 68 -14.43 -10.28 -5.03
C GLU A 68 -13.69 -9.39 -4.01
N LEU A 69 -12.47 -8.96 -4.33
CA LEU A 69 -11.64 -8.13 -3.45
C LEU A 69 -11.99 -6.65 -3.52
N ALA A 70 -12.43 -6.14 -4.68
CA ALA A 70 -12.69 -4.70 -4.89
C ALA A 70 -13.59 -4.06 -3.82
N PRO A 71 -14.67 -4.71 -3.34
CA PRO A 71 -15.48 -4.17 -2.25
C PRO A 71 -14.74 -4.10 -0.90
N ARG A 72 -13.77 -4.99 -0.65
CA ARG A 72 -13.07 -5.12 0.64
C ARG A 72 -12.06 -4.00 0.92
N TYR A 73 -11.51 -3.39 -0.13
CA TYR A 73 -10.54 -2.30 0.00
C TYR A 73 -11.10 -0.95 -0.47
N ARG A 74 -12.42 -0.80 -0.57
CA ARG A 74 -13.08 0.45 -0.97
C ARG A 74 -12.67 1.62 -0.07
N ASP A 75 -12.53 1.34 1.23
CA ASP A 75 -12.22 2.34 2.25
C ASP A 75 -10.71 2.44 2.55
N GLY A 76 -9.89 1.63 1.89
CA GLY A 76 -8.43 1.64 2.04
C GLY A 76 -7.81 0.24 2.00
N ALA A 77 -6.53 0.18 1.62
CA ALA A 77 -5.71 -1.01 1.73
C ALA A 77 -4.25 -0.63 1.98
N THR A 78 -3.55 -1.51 2.70
CA THR A 78 -2.10 -1.47 2.88
C THR A 78 -1.50 -2.63 2.09
N VAL A 79 -0.68 -2.31 1.10
CA VAL A 79 0.00 -3.31 0.27
C VAL A 79 1.47 -3.33 0.62
N VAL A 80 1.96 -4.49 1.07
CA VAL A 80 3.35 -4.65 1.49
C VAL A 80 4.13 -5.37 0.40
N PHE A 81 5.32 -4.85 0.11
CA PHE A 81 6.25 -5.39 -0.88
C PHE A 81 7.53 -5.89 -0.22
N GLY A 82 8.08 -6.97 -0.79
CA GLY A 82 9.39 -7.47 -0.40
C GLY A 82 10.53 -6.55 -0.83
N SER A 83 11.75 -6.98 -0.53
CA SER A 83 12.98 -6.28 -0.89
C SER A 83 13.68 -6.96 -2.07
N PRO A 84 14.58 -6.25 -2.79
CA PRO A 84 15.43 -6.87 -3.78
C PRO A 84 16.19 -8.07 -3.18
N GLY A 85 16.00 -9.25 -3.78
CA GLY A 85 16.67 -10.48 -3.35
C GLY A 85 16.06 -11.18 -2.13
N ARG A 86 15.05 -10.61 -1.45
CA ARG A 86 14.30 -11.29 -0.38
C ARG A 86 12.81 -10.98 -0.45
N GLY A 87 12.01 -12.02 -0.67
CA GLY A 87 10.54 -11.92 -0.63
C GLY A 87 10.02 -11.68 0.79
N LEU A 88 8.75 -11.28 0.92
CA LEU A 88 8.14 -11.08 2.23
C LEU A 88 8.19 -12.31 3.15
N PRO A 89 7.97 -13.55 2.67
CA PRO A 89 8.08 -14.72 3.55
C PRO A 89 9.46 -14.84 4.20
N GLU A 90 10.52 -14.60 3.43
CA GLU A 90 11.90 -14.61 3.92
C GLU A 90 12.17 -13.46 4.90
N ILE A 91 11.67 -12.25 4.61
CA ILE A 91 11.79 -11.08 5.51
C ILE A 91 11.14 -11.37 6.87
N LEU A 92 10.01 -12.07 6.86
CA LEU A 92 9.24 -12.42 8.07
C LEU A 92 9.72 -13.71 8.74
N GLY A 93 10.67 -14.44 8.13
CA GLY A 93 11.14 -15.72 8.64
C GLY A 93 10.09 -16.83 8.60
N VAL A 94 9.11 -16.74 7.70
CA VAL A 94 8.02 -17.73 7.54
C VAL A 94 8.21 -18.59 6.29
N SER A 95 7.61 -19.78 6.30
CA SER A 95 7.66 -20.68 5.15
C SER A 95 6.84 -20.11 3.98
N PRO A 96 7.37 -20.11 2.74
CA PRO A 96 6.56 -19.76 1.57
C PRO A 96 5.39 -20.71 1.31
N ASP A 97 5.46 -21.94 1.82
CA ASP A 97 4.40 -22.95 1.68
C ASP A 97 3.29 -22.80 2.75
N ASP A 98 3.53 -21.97 3.76
CA ASP A 98 2.63 -21.73 4.88
C ASP A 98 2.57 -20.22 5.15
N LEU A 99 2.03 -19.49 4.18
CA LEU A 99 1.86 -18.05 4.27
C LEU A 99 0.76 -17.74 5.29
N PRO A 100 1.10 -17.11 6.42
CA PRO A 100 0.17 -17.07 7.52
C PRO A 100 -0.84 -15.94 7.30
N VAL A 101 -2.10 -16.25 7.57
CA VAL A 101 -3.25 -15.33 7.43
C VAL A 101 -3.96 -15.15 8.78
N GLU A 102 -3.32 -15.61 9.87
CA GLU A 102 -3.89 -15.61 11.21
C GLU A 102 -3.54 -14.33 11.98
N PRO A 103 -4.38 -13.92 12.96
CA PRO A 103 -4.16 -12.73 13.78
C PRO A 103 -2.83 -12.72 14.55
N ASP A 104 -2.28 -13.91 14.84
CA ASP A 104 -1.01 -14.09 15.54
C ASP A 104 0.21 -14.15 14.60
N SER A 105 -0.03 -13.97 13.29
CA SER A 105 0.97 -13.76 12.25
C SER A 105 0.93 -12.28 11.78
N PRO A 106 1.81 -11.80 10.88
CA PRO A 106 2.23 -10.40 10.83
C PRO A 106 1.17 -9.33 10.54
N GLY A 107 -0.12 -9.67 10.44
CA GLY A 107 -1.23 -8.74 10.31
C GLY A 107 -1.82 -8.70 8.90
N PHE A 108 -1.50 -9.68 8.06
CA PHE A 108 -2.02 -9.76 6.69
C PHE A 108 -3.39 -10.44 6.65
N ASP A 109 -4.35 -9.81 5.98
CA ASP A 109 -5.67 -10.38 5.68
C ASP A 109 -5.62 -11.36 4.52
N LEU A 110 -4.62 -11.23 3.63
CA LEU A 110 -4.39 -12.11 2.49
C LEU A 110 -3.00 -11.93 1.88
N TRP A 111 -2.61 -12.94 1.11
CA TRP A 111 -1.39 -12.97 0.31
C TRP A 111 -1.74 -13.06 -1.17
N LEU A 112 -1.20 -12.17 -2.00
CA LEU A 112 -1.48 -12.12 -3.44
C LEU A 112 -0.22 -12.34 -4.29
N ASN A 113 -0.37 -13.19 -5.29
CA ASN A 113 0.50 -13.27 -6.46
C ASN A 113 -0.13 -12.46 -7.60
N THR A 114 0.43 -11.28 -7.86
CA THR A 114 -0.03 -10.36 -8.92
C THR A 114 0.71 -10.52 -10.24
N VAL A 115 1.73 -11.38 -10.29
CA VAL A 115 2.49 -11.71 -11.50
C VAL A 115 2.57 -13.23 -11.67
N PRO A 116 1.41 -13.91 -11.88
CA PRO A 116 1.39 -15.35 -12.06
C PRO A 116 2.20 -15.74 -13.30
N ASN A 117 2.85 -16.89 -13.25
CA ASN A 117 3.73 -17.39 -14.32
C ASN A 117 4.82 -16.37 -14.72
N GLN A 118 5.38 -15.63 -13.75
CA GLN A 118 6.51 -14.73 -13.98
C GLN A 118 7.62 -15.46 -14.76
N GLY A 119 7.98 -14.93 -15.92
CA GLY A 119 9.03 -15.48 -16.78
C GLY A 119 10.45 -15.16 -16.29
N SER A 120 10.56 -14.51 -15.13
CA SER A 120 11.81 -14.15 -14.46
C SER A 120 11.91 -14.83 -13.10
N GLU A 121 13.14 -15.03 -12.62
CA GLU A 121 13.37 -15.52 -11.26
C GLU A 121 12.86 -14.53 -10.20
N VAL A 122 13.03 -13.24 -10.47
CA VAL A 122 12.65 -12.13 -9.57
C VAL A 122 11.88 -11.07 -10.36
N VAL A 123 10.81 -10.54 -9.74
CA VAL A 123 10.16 -9.29 -10.12
C VAL A 123 10.66 -8.23 -9.15
N ARG A 124 11.25 -7.15 -9.65
CA ARG A 124 11.81 -6.10 -8.78
C ARG A 124 10.70 -5.34 -8.09
N THR A 125 10.98 -4.74 -6.93
CA THR A 125 9.96 -4.00 -6.14
C THR A 125 9.28 -2.92 -6.98
N GLU A 126 10.04 -2.17 -7.78
CA GLU A 126 9.51 -1.13 -8.66
C GLU A 126 8.55 -1.67 -9.73
N GLU A 127 8.79 -2.89 -10.25
CA GLU A 127 7.93 -3.56 -11.22
C GLU A 127 6.69 -4.14 -10.53
N ALA A 128 6.88 -4.75 -9.37
CA ALA A 128 5.83 -5.35 -8.55
C ALA A 128 4.81 -4.30 -8.08
N VAL A 129 5.27 -3.08 -7.74
CA VAL A 129 4.39 -1.95 -7.39
C VAL A 129 3.43 -1.66 -8.54
N PHE A 130 3.90 -1.52 -9.77
CA PHE A 130 3.02 -1.28 -10.91
C PHE A 130 2.11 -2.48 -11.21
N ALA A 131 2.66 -3.69 -11.23
CA ALA A 131 1.90 -4.91 -11.53
C ALA A 131 0.80 -5.21 -10.50
N THR A 132 1.00 -4.78 -9.25
CA THR A 132 0.04 -4.97 -8.15
C THR A 132 -0.97 -3.85 -8.09
N LEU A 133 -0.53 -2.59 -8.13
CA LEU A 133 -1.45 -1.47 -7.96
C LEU A 133 -2.31 -1.20 -9.19
N ALA A 134 -1.83 -1.50 -10.41
CA ALA A 134 -2.62 -1.31 -11.63
C ALA A 134 -3.97 -2.07 -11.61
N PRO A 135 -4.03 -3.39 -11.31
CA PRO A 135 -5.30 -4.09 -11.19
C PRO A 135 -6.09 -3.67 -9.95
N LEU A 136 -5.45 -3.45 -8.79
CA LEU A 136 -6.17 -3.05 -7.57
C LEU A 136 -6.79 -1.64 -7.68
N ALA A 137 -6.23 -0.77 -8.51
CA ALA A 137 -6.76 0.57 -8.78
C ALA A 137 -7.94 0.57 -9.77
N LEU A 138 -8.31 -0.56 -10.36
CA LEU A 138 -9.53 -0.67 -11.16
C LEU A 138 -10.73 -0.47 -10.24
N ARG A 139 -11.43 0.65 -10.45
CA ARG A 139 -12.68 1.00 -9.77
C ARG A 139 -13.82 0.88 -10.79
N ASP A 140 -14.95 0.36 -10.34
CA ASP A 140 -16.22 0.41 -11.08
C ASP A 140 -16.70 1.85 -11.30
#